data_AF-A0AAX7VTG0-F1
#
_entry.id   AF-A0AAX7VTG0-F1
#
_cell.length_a   1.000
_cell.length_b   1.000
_cell.length_c   1.000
_cell.angle_alpha   90.00
_cell.angle_beta   90.00
_cell.angle_gamma   90.00
#
_symmetry.space_group_name_H-M   'P 1'
#
loop_
_entity.id
_entity.type
_entity.pdbx_description
1 polymer ?
#
loop_
_entity_poly.entity_id
_entity_poly.type
_entity_poly.pdbx_seq_one_letter_code
_entity_poly.pdbx_strand_id
1 'polypeptide(L)'
;MSGRGKTGGKARAKAKTRSSRAGLQFPILELAGNAARDNKKTRIIPRHLQLAVRQRRGAQQAPGGITIAQGGVLPNIQAVLLPKKTEKPAKAK
;
A
#
# COMPACT_ATOMS: atom_id res chain seq x y z
N MET A 1 -36.14 18.69 39.00
CA MET A 1 -34.85 19.32 38.62
C MET A 1 -33.93 18.22 38.14
N SER A 2 -33.52 18.25 36.87
CA SER A 2 -32.90 17.13 36.14
C SER A 2 -31.40 16.96 36.43
N GLY A 3 -31.03 15.79 36.97
CA GLY A 3 -29.64 15.40 37.18
C GLY A 3 -28.99 14.79 35.93
N ARG A 4 -28.37 15.65 35.12
CA ARG A 4 -27.14 15.43 34.32
C ARG A 4 -26.78 13.97 33.93
N GLY A 5 -27.32 13.50 32.81
CA GLY A 5 -26.75 12.41 32.02
C GLY A 5 -25.68 12.94 31.06
N LYS A 6 -24.40 12.75 31.37
CA LYS A 6 -23.29 13.01 30.43
C LYS A 6 -22.95 11.71 29.68
N THR A 7 -23.75 11.38 28.68
CA THR A 7 -23.37 10.48 27.58
C THR A 7 -22.34 11.19 26.72
N GLY A 8 -21.08 11.19 27.17
CA GLY A 8 -19.94 11.68 26.42
C GLY A 8 -18.95 10.54 26.22
N GLY A 9 -19.16 9.74 25.18
CA GLY A 9 -18.22 8.69 24.79
C GLY A 9 -16.83 9.29 24.61
N LYS A 10 -15.93 9.05 25.57
CA LYS A 10 -14.52 9.39 25.43
C LYS A 10 -14.04 8.78 24.12
N ALA A 11 -13.49 9.59 23.22
CA ALA A 11 -12.85 9.10 22.01
C ALA A 11 -11.87 8.00 22.43
N ARG A 12 -12.17 6.75 22.09
CA ARG A 12 -11.33 5.62 22.47
C ARG A 12 -9.95 5.89 21.91
N ALA A 13 -8.96 6.01 22.78
CA ALA A 13 -7.57 6.08 22.37
C ALA A 13 -7.32 4.89 21.43
N LYS A 14 -6.75 5.16 20.24
CA LYS A 14 -6.47 4.10 19.26
C LYS A 14 -5.64 3.02 19.94
N ALA A 15 -6.15 1.79 19.95
CA ALA A 15 -5.47 0.66 20.58
C ALA A 15 -4.12 0.43 19.89
N LYS A 16 -3.02 0.54 20.65
CA LYS A 16 -1.66 0.27 20.15
C LYS A 16 -1.41 -1.24 20.17
N THR A 17 -1.20 -1.84 19.00
CA THR A 17 -1.03 -3.29 18.82
C THR A 17 0.18 -3.80 19.60
N ARG A 18 0.17 -5.07 20.03
CA ARG A 18 1.33 -5.68 20.73
C ARG A 18 2.61 -5.59 19.89
N SER A 19 2.51 -5.75 18.57
CA SER A 19 3.64 -5.56 17.64
C SER A 19 4.25 -4.16 17.70
N SER A 20 3.41 -3.12 17.72
CA SER A 20 3.86 -1.72 17.83
C SER A 20 4.45 -1.35 19.20
N ARG A 21 4.21 -2.16 20.25
CA ARG A 21 4.87 -2.02 21.57
C ARG A 21 6.20 -2.78 21.63
N ALA A 22 6.31 -3.87 20.88
CA ALA A 22 7.50 -4.73 20.84
C ALA A 22 8.51 -4.34 19.74
N GLY A 23 8.25 -3.28 18.95
CA GLY A 23 9.11 -2.89 17.83
C GLY A 23 9.13 -3.90 16.68
N LEU A 24 8.16 -4.82 16.65
CA LEU A 24 8.07 -5.87 15.63
C LEU A 24 7.34 -5.32 14.40
N GLN A 25 8.09 -4.91 13.39
CA GLN A 25 7.52 -4.56 12.09
C GLN A 25 7.40 -5.84 11.25
N PHE A 26 6.18 -6.18 10.85
CA PHE A 26 5.91 -7.27 9.89
C PHE A 26 5.77 -6.64 8.50
N PRO A 27 6.87 -6.36 7.79
CA PRO A 27 6.85 -5.30 6.81
C PRO A 27 6.14 -5.76 5.52
N ILE A 28 6.17 -7.05 5.21
CA ILE A 28 5.47 -7.59 4.03
C ILE A 28 3.95 -7.54 4.22
N LEU A 29 3.41 -7.92 5.39
CA LEU A 29 1.97 -7.92 5.60
C LEU A 29 1.39 -6.51 5.70
N GLU A 30 2.11 -5.58 6.32
CA GLU A 30 1.72 -4.17 6.36
C GLU A 30 1.71 -3.55 4.96
N LEU A 31 2.79 -3.74 4.17
CA LEU A 31 2.87 -3.25 2.80
C LEU A 31 1.82 -3.91 1.90
N ALA A 32 1.58 -5.21 2.03
CA ALA A 32 0.54 -5.90 1.27
C ALA A 32 -0.87 -5.46 1.68
N GLY A 33 -1.07 -5.14 2.96
CA GLY A 33 -2.32 -4.55 3.47
C GLY A 33 -2.56 -3.15 2.90
N ASN A 34 -1.51 -2.31 2.83
CA ASN A 34 -1.59 -1.00 2.20
C ASN A 34 -1.88 -1.12 0.70
N ALA A 35 -1.17 -2.00 -0.01
CA ALA A 35 -1.46 -2.28 -1.42
C ALA A 35 -2.89 -2.81 -1.64
N ALA A 36 -3.45 -3.58 -0.70
CA ALA A 36 -4.85 -4.00 -0.78
C ALA A 36 -5.80 -2.81 -0.65
N ARG A 37 -5.55 -1.91 0.31
CA ARG A 37 -6.32 -0.68 0.51
C ARG A 37 -6.26 0.26 -0.69
N ASP A 38 -5.08 0.45 -1.28
CA ASP A 38 -4.90 1.27 -2.49
C ASP A 38 -5.71 0.71 -3.67
N ASN A 39 -5.80 -0.62 -3.76
CA ASN A 39 -6.65 -1.32 -4.73
C ASN A 39 -8.11 -1.45 -4.29
N LYS A 40 -8.54 -0.71 -3.25
CA LYS A 40 -9.91 -0.71 -2.69
C LYS A 40 -10.42 -2.10 -2.28
N LYS A 41 -9.52 -2.98 -1.85
CA LYS A 41 -9.81 -4.35 -1.38
C LYS A 41 -9.56 -4.47 0.12
N THR A 42 -10.44 -5.17 0.81
CA THR A 42 -10.31 -5.48 2.25
C THR A 42 -9.49 -6.75 2.50
N ARG A 43 -9.33 -7.61 1.49
CA ARG A 43 -8.58 -8.88 1.57
C ARG A 43 -7.29 -8.81 0.75
N ILE A 44 -6.22 -9.36 1.32
CA ILE A 44 -4.93 -9.54 0.64
C ILE A 44 -5.07 -10.67 -0.38
N ILE A 45 -4.60 -10.44 -1.62
CA ILE A 45 -4.49 -11.43 -2.68
C ILE A 45 -3.03 -11.54 -3.14
N PRO A 46 -2.65 -12.59 -3.90
CA PRO A 46 -1.24 -12.78 -4.30
C PRO A 46 -0.61 -11.59 -5.02
N ARG A 47 -1.40 -10.80 -5.76
CA ARG A 47 -0.96 -9.54 -6.36
C ARG A 47 -0.42 -8.53 -5.32
N HIS A 48 -1.09 -8.38 -4.19
CA HIS A 48 -0.66 -7.43 -3.15
C HIS A 48 0.63 -7.89 -2.47
N LEU A 49 0.82 -9.21 -2.33
CA LEU A 49 2.07 -9.79 -1.85
C LEU A 49 3.22 -9.54 -2.83
N GLN A 50 2.97 -9.71 -4.13
CA GLN A 50 3.96 -9.40 -5.16
C GLN A 50 4.37 -7.92 -5.15
N LEU A 51 3.41 -7.00 -5.03
CA LEU A 51 3.70 -5.56 -4.94
C LEU A 51 4.55 -5.25 -3.69
N ALA A 52 4.17 -5.80 -2.54
CA ALA A 52 4.89 -5.61 -1.28
C ALA A 52 6.33 -6.14 -1.34
N VAL A 53 6.54 -7.31 -1.95
CA VAL A 53 7.87 -7.92 -2.08
C VAL A 53 8.77 -7.15 -3.06
N ARG A 54 8.22 -6.72 -4.20
CA ARG A 54 9.01 -6.03 -5.24
C ARG A 54 9.31 -4.58 -4.92
N GLN A 55 8.56 -3.95 -4.00
CA GLN A 55 8.84 -2.60 -3.50
C GLN A 55 9.94 -2.54 -2.42
N ARG A 56 10.35 -3.69 -1.86
CA ARG A 56 11.45 -3.75 -0.89
C ARG A 56 12.78 -3.39 -1.56
N ARG A 57 13.61 -2.61 -0.85
CA ARG A 57 14.95 -2.20 -1.29
C ARG A 57 16.01 -2.65 -0.27
N GLY A 58 17.26 -2.70 -0.70
CA GLY A 58 18.41 -3.04 0.15
C GLY A 58 18.35 -4.48 0.68
N ALA A 59 18.80 -4.69 1.91
CA ALA A 59 18.89 -6.02 2.56
C ALA A 59 17.54 -6.73 2.76
N GLN A 60 16.41 -6.05 2.53
CA GLN A 60 15.06 -6.61 2.65
C GLN A 60 14.46 -7.02 1.29
N GLN A 61 15.21 -6.84 0.20
CA GLN A 61 14.79 -7.25 -1.13
C GLN A 61 14.75 -8.78 -1.19
N ALA A 62 13.67 -9.33 -1.73
CA ALA A 62 13.58 -10.76 -1.92
C ALA A 62 14.64 -11.22 -2.93
N PRO A 63 15.29 -12.38 -2.70
CA PRO A 63 16.23 -12.95 -3.65
C PRO A 63 15.55 -13.18 -5.01
N GLY A 64 16.32 -13.01 -6.09
CA GLY A 64 15.81 -12.94 -7.47
C GLY A 64 15.06 -14.19 -7.98
N GLY A 65 15.17 -15.33 -7.30
CA GLY A 65 14.58 -16.61 -7.72
C GLY A 65 13.19 -16.93 -7.14
N ILE A 66 12.58 -16.06 -6.34
CA ILE A 66 11.26 -16.33 -5.75
C ILE A 66 10.14 -15.95 -6.74
N THR A 67 9.27 -16.93 -7.02
CA THR A 67 8.06 -16.76 -7.83
C THR A 67 6.82 -16.78 -6.94
N ILE A 68 5.98 -15.74 -7.05
CA ILE A 68 4.68 -15.67 -6.38
C ILE A 68 3.61 -16.00 -7.42
N ALA A 69 2.98 -17.17 -7.29
CA ALA A 69 1.87 -17.58 -8.15
C ALA A 69 0.74 -16.53 -8.10
N GLN A 70 0.14 -16.23 -9.26
CA GLN A 70 -0.93 -15.22 -9.40
C GLN A 70 -0.54 -13.80 -8.96
N GLY A 71 0.75 -13.50 -8.83
CA GLY A 71 1.26 -12.20 -8.38
C GLY A 71 1.39 -11.13 -9.48
N GLY A 72 1.56 -11.54 -10.74
CA GLY A 72 1.84 -10.63 -11.86
C GLY A 72 3.17 -9.86 -11.72
N VAL A 73 3.31 -8.72 -12.40
CA VAL A 73 4.55 -7.92 -12.45
C VAL A 73 4.32 -6.45 -12.10
N LEU A 74 5.34 -5.73 -11.65
CA LEU A 74 5.20 -4.27 -11.47
C LEU A 74 4.97 -3.60 -12.83
N PRO A 75 4.02 -2.65 -12.95
CA PRO A 75 3.88 -1.85 -14.17
C PRO A 75 5.18 -1.09 -14.41
N ASN A 76 5.84 -1.39 -15.53
CA ASN A 76 7.07 -0.72 -15.95
C ASN A 76 7.10 -0.68 -17.47
N ILE A 77 7.11 0.51 -18.05
CA ILE A 77 7.19 0.74 -19.49
C ILE A 77 8.52 1.44 -19.75
N GLN A 78 9.34 0.88 -20.64
CA GLN A 78 10.61 1.51 -21.02
C GLN A 78 10.35 2.85 -21.69
N ALA A 79 11.16 3.87 -21.38
CA ALA A 79 10.97 5.23 -21.89
C ALA A 79 10.98 5.31 -23.43
N VAL A 80 11.69 4.39 -24.10
CA VAL A 80 11.72 4.26 -25.56
C VAL A 80 10.36 3.90 -26.17
N LEU A 81 9.51 3.23 -25.41
CA LEU A 81 8.17 2.80 -25.83
C LEU A 81 7.11 3.87 -25.57
N LEU A 82 7.45 4.93 -24.83
CA LEU A 82 6.52 6.03 -24.60
C LEU A 82 6.38 6.85 -25.89
N PRO A 83 5.17 7.34 -26.19
CA PRO A 83 4.98 8.22 -27.34
C PRO A 83 5.87 9.47 -27.18
N LYS A 84 6.55 9.87 -28.26
CA LYS A 84 7.29 11.13 -28.29
C LYS A 84 6.29 12.28 -28.10
N LYS A 85 6.66 13.28 -27.30
CA LYS A 85 5.81 14.45 -27.03
C LYS A 85 5.34 15.05 -28.35
N THR A 86 4.03 15.00 -28.62
CA THR A 86 3.39 15.87 -29.61
C THR A 86 3.36 17.27 -29.02
N GLU A 87 3.91 18.25 -29.72
CA GLU A 87 3.73 19.67 -29.38
C GLU A 87 2.22 19.96 -29.30
N LYS A 88 1.78 20.65 -28.25
CA LYS A 88 0.38 21.10 -28.16
C LYS A 88 0.09 21.93 -29.42
N PRO A 89 -1.01 21.69 -30.15
CA PRO A 89 -1.40 22.63 -31.18
C PRO A 89 -1.60 23.98 -30.50
N ALA A 90 -0.80 24.97 -30.92
CA ALA A 90 -0.99 26.34 -30.51
C ALA A 90 -2.46 26.68 -30.77
N LYS A 91 -3.18 27.14 -29.74
CA LYS A 91 -4.53 27.65 -29.90
C LYS A 91 -4.50 28.66 -31.04
N ALA A 92 -5.14 28.34 -32.16
CA ALA A 92 -5.38 29.27 -33.23
C ALA A 92 -6.33 30.35 -32.68
N LYS A 93 -5.87 31.61 -32.83
CA LYS A 93 -6.52 32.91 -32.61
C LYS A 93 -7.81 32.94 -31.79
#